data_AF-A0A352KQJ3-F1
#
_entry.id   AF-A0A352KQJ3-F1
#
_cell.length_a   1.000
_cell.length_b   1.000
_cell.length_c   1.000
_cell.angle_alpha   90.00
_cell.angle_beta   90.00
_cell.angle_gamma   90.00
#
_symmetry.space_group_name_H-M   'P 1'
#
loop_
_entity.id
_entity.type
_entity.pdbx_description
1 polymer ?
#
loop_
_entity_poly.entity_id
_entity_poly.type
_entity_poly.pdbx_seq_one_letter_code
_entity_poly.pdbx_strand_id
1 'polypeptide(L)'
;MRLVVGLLVSFMSALALVGCESGSDEVGFEHPMDFESLEPLSGDELRYLAFQVFEGGPDPAIPFDGELVYTPKQKVADMVHNIVTTIGVTGGQKTRLAFILGPIAFDHSDAEVQQIIDDGFDIALSENVAVGFHVDDAMFWSRRGDLITDPTNIEWTDFDATPATGLHLEWARPPARMVFNSPTIRTEVTRRARDVIGARIASHVAILRSLGKEDLFAGVIAGWESHMGQDVSTMDRVGFHALANAGFGPQNPPSNIGAELASIVAEFIGLWTDGLAQGGIDANRVYTHVAFLPRARFEEISAPEGVTYEDVLDAAPSSQRPSVAFTANARPGFSTYPVTGVYEQIYEQLSEHGNPWWASSEGTNIIPGDDPESSGISMETYLARSFNHGAALVTIFGWGIGDQSNPFRTVTEGSDALATYRRFLSQ
;
A
#
# COMPACT_ATOMS: atom_id res chain seq x y z
N MET A 1 29.81 -2.16 15.01
CA MET A 1 28.85 -1.16 14.49
C MET A 1 29.33 -0.48 13.22
N ARG A 2 30.37 0.37 13.21
CA ARG A 2 30.80 1.08 11.97
C ARG A 2 31.21 0.15 10.80
N LEU A 3 31.72 -1.05 11.06
CA LEU A 3 32.05 -2.03 10.02
C LEU A 3 30.81 -2.75 9.44
N VAL A 4 29.77 -2.98 10.27
CA VAL A 4 28.50 -3.61 9.87
C VAL A 4 27.63 -2.63 9.10
N VAL A 5 27.62 -1.36 9.51
CA VAL A 5 26.94 -0.26 8.81
C VAL A 5 27.55 -0.03 7.41
N GLY A 6 28.87 -0.08 7.27
CA GLY A 6 29.54 0.06 5.96
C GLY A 6 29.26 -1.09 4.99
N LEU A 7 29.13 -2.33 5.50
CA LEU A 7 28.76 -3.51 4.70
C LEU A 7 27.28 -3.50 4.31
N LEU A 8 26.39 -3.01 5.18
CA LEU A 8 24.97 -2.81 4.88
C LEU A 8 24.78 -1.81 3.74
N VAL A 9 25.46 -0.66 3.76
CA VAL A 9 25.30 0.39 2.73
C VAL A 9 25.67 -0.12 1.33
N SER A 10 26.75 -0.89 1.18
CA SER A 10 27.13 -1.48 -0.12
C SER A 10 26.21 -2.64 -0.55
N PHE A 11 25.64 -3.39 0.38
CA PHE A 11 24.67 -4.45 0.10
C PHE A 11 23.28 -3.90 -0.25
N MET A 12 22.87 -2.81 0.37
CA MET A 12 21.63 -2.10 0.07
C MET A 12 21.70 -1.40 -1.29
N SER A 13 22.87 -0.92 -1.72
CA SER A 13 23.07 -0.52 -3.11
C SER A 13 22.84 -1.68 -4.08
N ALA A 14 23.23 -2.92 -3.73
CA ALA A 14 22.95 -4.10 -4.55
C ALA A 14 21.45 -4.49 -4.55
N LEU A 15 20.72 -4.26 -3.45
CA LEU A 15 19.26 -4.46 -3.38
C LEU A 15 18.48 -3.37 -4.14
N ALA A 16 18.94 -2.11 -4.12
CA ALA A 16 18.41 -1.03 -4.95
C ALA A 16 18.77 -1.22 -6.45
N LEU A 17 19.94 -1.79 -6.74
CA LEU A 17 20.34 -2.20 -8.10
C LEU A 17 19.50 -3.37 -8.63
N VAL A 18 19.01 -4.25 -7.75
CA VAL A 18 18.09 -5.34 -8.10
C VAL A 18 16.62 -4.86 -8.12
N GLY A 19 16.34 -3.67 -7.59
CA GLY A 19 15.03 -3.01 -7.61
C GLY A 19 14.71 -2.31 -8.93
N CYS A 20 15.69 -1.75 -9.66
CA CYS A 20 15.47 -1.06 -10.94
C CYS A 20 16.77 -0.53 -11.63
N GLU A 21 17.86 -1.30 -11.78
CA GLU A 21 18.90 -0.93 -12.77
C GLU A 21 18.67 -1.61 -14.13
N SER A 22 18.25 -0.80 -15.11
CA SER A 22 18.31 -1.15 -16.53
C SER A 22 19.78 -1.25 -16.97
N GLY A 23 20.41 -2.40 -16.77
CA GLY A 23 21.83 -2.56 -17.09
C GLY A 23 22.37 -3.96 -16.84
N SER A 24 22.10 -4.86 -17.80
CA SER A 24 22.92 -6.03 -18.16
C SER A 24 23.97 -6.49 -17.12
N ASP A 25 23.57 -7.38 -16.21
CA ASP A 25 24.35 -8.58 -15.92
C ASP A 25 23.41 -9.67 -15.38
N GLU A 26 23.41 -10.79 -16.10
CA GLU A 26 22.52 -11.93 -15.96
C GLU A 26 22.66 -12.59 -14.58
N VAL A 27 21.63 -12.46 -13.75
CA VAL A 27 21.24 -13.57 -12.88
C VAL A 27 19.80 -13.91 -13.26
N GLY A 28 19.65 -14.85 -14.19
CA GLY A 28 18.35 -15.43 -14.52
C GLY A 28 17.82 -16.17 -13.29
N PHE A 29 16.86 -15.56 -12.60
CA PHE A 29 16.20 -16.18 -11.45
C PHE A 29 15.02 -17.02 -11.94
N GLU A 30 15.31 -18.27 -12.30
CA GLU A 30 14.29 -19.29 -12.59
C GLU A 30 13.73 -19.86 -11.29
N HIS A 31 12.74 -19.20 -10.69
CA HIS A 31 11.70 -19.92 -9.97
C HIS A 31 10.35 -19.35 -10.39
N PRO A 32 9.78 -19.83 -11.52
CA PRO A 32 8.42 -19.45 -11.89
C PRO A 32 7.50 -19.82 -10.72
N MET A 33 6.77 -18.83 -10.21
CA MET A 33 5.74 -19.06 -9.21
C MET A 33 4.80 -20.18 -9.71
N ASP A 34 4.44 -21.11 -8.81
CA ASP A 34 3.57 -22.22 -9.16
C ASP A 34 2.28 -21.73 -9.82
N PHE A 35 1.91 -22.39 -10.92
CA PHE A 35 0.69 -22.10 -11.65
C PHE A 35 -0.55 -22.48 -10.83
N GLU A 36 -1.48 -21.54 -10.72
CA GLU A 36 -2.79 -21.74 -10.08
C GLU A 36 -3.90 -21.21 -11.01
N SER A 37 -5.04 -21.88 -11.00
CA SER A 37 -6.24 -21.46 -11.75
C SER A 37 -7.31 -20.94 -10.80
N LEU A 38 -8.08 -19.95 -11.23
CA LEU A 38 -9.17 -19.40 -10.43
C LEU A 38 -10.25 -20.46 -10.16
N GLU A 39 -10.54 -20.69 -8.88
CA GLU A 39 -11.61 -21.60 -8.47
C GLU A 39 -12.95 -20.87 -8.31
N PRO A 40 -14.09 -21.58 -8.37
CA PRO A 40 -15.38 -21.01 -7.98
C PRO A 40 -15.36 -20.52 -6.52
N LEU A 41 -15.80 -19.28 -6.30
CA LEU A 41 -15.80 -18.70 -4.95
C LEU A 41 -16.72 -19.45 -3.98
N SER A 42 -16.14 -19.86 -2.85
CA SER A 42 -16.85 -20.47 -1.72
C SER A 42 -17.21 -19.45 -0.63
N GLY A 43 -18.18 -19.80 0.23
CA GLY A 43 -18.66 -18.94 1.31
C GLY A 43 -19.55 -17.76 0.85
N ASP A 44 -19.82 -16.85 1.79
CA ASP A 44 -20.79 -15.75 1.66
C ASP A 44 -20.14 -14.35 1.59
N GLU A 45 -18.83 -14.25 1.80
CA GLU A 45 -18.13 -12.96 1.71
C GLU A 45 -18.10 -12.51 0.24
N LEU A 46 -18.48 -11.25 -0.01
CA LEU A 46 -18.39 -10.59 -1.31
C LEU A 46 -16.94 -10.27 -1.66
N ARG A 47 -16.51 -10.54 -2.89
CA ARG A 47 -15.14 -10.26 -3.37
C ARG A 47 -15.08 -9.08 -4.30
N TYR A 48 -14.02 -8.28 -4.18
CA TYR A 48 -13.80 -7.09 -4.98
C TYR A 48 -12.56 -7.26 -5.84
N LEU A 49 -12.73 -7.22 -7.16
CA LEU A 49 -11.63 -6.98 -8.09
C LEU A 49 -11.61 -5.48 -8.37
N ALA A 50 -10.60 -4.80 -7.86
CA ALA A 50 -10.48 -3.36 -7.91
C ALA A 50 -9.32 -2.91 -8.79
N PHE A 51 -9.41 -1.68 -9.28
CA PHE A 51 -8.32 -1.01 -10.00
C PHE A 51 -7.97 0.29 -9.27
N GLN A 52 -6.69 0.53 -9.03
CA GLN A 52 -6.23 1.78 -8.43
C GLN A 52 -6.45 2.93 -9.43
N VAL A 53 -7.12 3.99 -8.97
CA VAL A 53 -7.28 5.24 -9.69
C VAL A 53 -6.58 6.32 -8.89
N PHE A 54 -5.52 6.88 -9.49
CA PHE A 54 -4.63 7.80 -8.79
C PHE A 54 -5.26 9.18 -8.56
N GLU A 55 -5.28 9.55 -7.29
CA GLU A 55 -5.52 10.90 -6.79
C GLU A 55 -4.16 11.58 -6.56
N GLY A 56 -4.06 12.90 -6.78
CA GLY A 56 -2.81 13.62 -6.52
C GLY A 56 -2.29 14.47 -7.67
N GLY A 57 -3.04 14.62 -8.77
CA GLY A 57 -2.59 15.33 -9.97
C GLY A 57 -3.71 15.79 -10.89
N PRO A 58 -3.41 16.41 -12.04
CA PRO A 58 -4.44 16.87 -12.97
C PRO A 58 -5.15 15.74 -13.72
N ASP A 59 -4.59 14.53 -13.73
CA ASP A 59 -5.10 13.37 -14.46
C ASP A 59 -4.59 12.07 -13.78
N PRO A 60 -5.46 11.09 -13.46
CA PRO A 60 -5.05 9.83 -12.83
C PRO A 60 -4.08 8.99 -13.67
N ALA A 61 -4.01 9.23 -14.99
CA ALA A 61 -3.10 8.52 -15.89
C ALA A 61 -1.64 8.99 -15.79
N ILE A 62 -1.39 10.11 -15.10
CA ILE A 62 -0.08 10.73 -14.99
C ILE A 62 0.49 10.41 -13.60
N PRO A 63 1.64 9.71 -13.53
CA PRO A 63 2.35 9.52 -12.27
C PRO A 63 2.70 10.85 -11.60
N PHE A 64 2.61 10.91 -10.29
CA PHE A 64 3.11 12.02 -9.47
C PHE A 64 4.40 11.63 -8.77
N ASP A 65 5.26 12.61 -8.52
CA ASP A 65 6.56 12.44 -7.84
C ASP A 65 6.76 13.43 -6.67
N GLY A 66 5.76 14.27 -6.39
CA GLY A 66 5.83 15.38 -5.44
C GLY A 66 4.50 15.63 -4.70
N GLU A 67 4.18 16.90 -4.43
CA GLU A 67 3.01 17.27 -3.64
C GLU A 67 1.70 16.78 -4.28
N LEU A 68 0.79 16.27 -3.45
CA LEU A 68 -0.50 15.79 -3.95
C LEU A 68 -1.56 16.90 -3.96
N VAL A 69 -2.31 16.95 -5.05
CA VAL A 69 -3.41 17.88 -5.27
C VAL A 69 -4.67 17.15 -5.69
N TYR A 70 -5.82 17.79 -5.48
CA TYR A 70 -7.10 17.25 -5.92
C TYR A 70 -7.13 17.02 -7.43
N THR A 71 -7.50 15.80 -7.83
CA THR A 71 -7.76 15.39 -9.20
C THR A 71 -9.21 15.73 -9.56
N PRO A 72 -9.47 16.45 -10.66
CA PRO A 72 -10.83 16.80 -11.04
C PRO A 72 -11.73 15.57 -11.24
N LYS A 73 -12.93 15.57 -10.60
CA LYS A 73 -13.94 14.50 -10.72
C LYS A 73 -14.09 13.92 -12.13
N GLN A 74 -14.17 14.77 -13.15
CA GLN A 74 -14.40 14.32 -14.52
C GLN A 74 -13.28 13.39 -15.01
N LYS A 75 -12.02 13.63 -14.61
CA LYS A 75 -10.88 12.78 -14.98
C LYS A 75 -10.93 11.42 -14.33
N VAL A 76 -11.31 11.38 -13.05
CA VAL A 76 -11.58 10.13 -12.33
C VAL A 76 -12.74 9.38 -13.01
N ALA A 77 -13.84 10.07 -13.31
CA ALA A 77 -15.00 9.49 -13.97
C ALA A 77 -14.67 8.91 -15.35
N ASP A 78 -13.87 9.63 -16.17
CA ASP A 78 -13.46 9.17 -17.50
C ASP A 78 -12.63 7.87 -17.41
N MET A 79 -11.73 7.76 -16.43
CA MET A 79 -10.94 6.55 -16.19
C MET A 79 -11.81 5.39 -15.71
N VAL A 80 -12.71 5.62 -14.74
CA VAL A 80 -13.62 4.58 -14.24
C VAL A 80 -14.56 4.10 -15.35
N HIS A 81 -15.10 5.02 -16.16
CA HIS A 81 -15.91 4.68 -17.32
C HIS A 81 -15.12 3.83 -18.33
N ASN A 82 -13.84 4.15 -18.55
CA ASN A 82 -12.97 3.33 -19.41
C ASN A 82 -12.76 1.92 -18.84
N ILE A 83 -12.53 1.75 -17.54
CA ILE A 83 -12.43 0.43 -16.89
C ILE A 83 -13.72 -0.37 -17.10
N VAL A 84 -14.86 0.23 -16.75
CA VAL A 84 -16.19 -0.41 -16.80
C VAL A 84 -16.53 -0.84 -18.22
N THR A 85 -16.35 0.06 -19.21
CA THR A 85 -16.67 -0.25 -20.61
C THR A 85 -15.73 -1.27 -21.24
N THR A 86 -14.44 -1.24 -20.88
CA THR A 86 -13.44 -2.16 -21.43
C THR A 86 -13.63 -3.58 -20.88
N ILE A 87 -13.88 -3.71 -19.58
CA ILE A 87 -14.16 -5.01 -18.95
C ILE A 87 -15.55 -5.50 -19.36
N GLY A 88 -16.56 -4.63 -19.35
CA GLY A 88 -17.91 -4.92 -19.81
C GLY A 88 -18.78 -5.74 -18.84
N VAL A 89 -18.30 -5.99 -17.62
CA VAL A 89 -19.03 -6.68 -16.54
C VAL A 89 -18.70 -5.99 -15.22
N THR A 90 -19.70 -5.69 -14.39
CA THR A 90 -19.50 -5.00 -13.09
C THR A 90 -19.66 -5.91 -11.87
N GLY A 91 -20.06 -7.18 -12.06
CA GLY A 91 -20.10 -8.19 -11.00
C GLY A 91 -21.25 -9.19 -11.12
N GLY A 92 -21.06 -10.38 -10.54
CA GLY A 92 -22.03 -11.48 -10.45
C GLY A 92 -22.70 -11.55 -9.08
N GLN A 93 -22.93 -12.75 -8.55
CA GLN A 93 -23.59 -12.89 -7.24
C GLN A 93 -22.60 -12.67 -6.10
N LYS A 94 -21.34 -13.09 -6.28
CA LYS A 94 -20.31 -13.08 -5.22
C LYS A 94 -19.17 -12.10 -5.47
N THR A 95 -19.20 -11.38 -6.58
CA THR A 95 -18.12 -10.49 -6.99
C THR A 95 -18.62 -9.12 -7.37
N ARG A 96 -17.81 -8.09 -7.13
CA ARG A 96 -18.01 -6.75 -7.70
C ARG A 96 -16.72 -6.28 -8.35
N LEU A 97 -16.87 -5.60 -9.48
CA LEU A 97 -15.85 -4.71 -10.00
C LEU A 97 -15.80 -3.50 -9.07
N ALA A 98 -14.60 -3.01 -8.80
CA ALA A 98 -14.39 -1.82 -8.00
C ALA A 98 -13.32 -0.90 -8.62
N PHE A 99 -13.28 0.33 -8.15
CA PHE A 99 -12.09 1.17 -8.22
C PHE A 99 -11.70 1.62 -6.83
N ILE A 100 -10.39 1.72 -6.57
CA ILE A 100 -9.87 2.31 -5.35
C ILE A 100 -9.36 3.71 -5.70
N LEU A 101 -9.99 4.73 -5.13
CA LEU A 101 -9.59 6.12 -5.34
C LEU A 101 -8.60 6.55 -4.26
N GLY A 102 -7.43 7.02 -4.68
CA GLY A 102 -6.40 7.50 -3.77
C GLY A 102 -5.02 7.57 -4.43
N PRO A 103 -3.98 7.92 -3.69
CA PRO A 103 -3.95 8.13 -2.24
C PRO A 103 -4.70 9.38 -1.75
N ILE A 104 -5.41 9.28 -0.63
CA ILE A 104 -5.86 10.41 0.17
C ILE A 104 -4.77 10.71 1.19
N ALA A 105 -3.94 11.72 0.92
CA ALA A 105 -2.82 12.09 1.78
C ALA A 105 -3.07 13.32 2.65
N PHE A 106 -2.08 13.67 3.48
CA PHE A 106 -2.06 14.88 4.30
C PHE A 106 -1.92 16.18 3.51
N ASP A 107 -1.41 16.09 2.28
CA ASP A 107 -1.33 17.21 1.35
C ASP A 107 -2.71 17.77 0.96
N HIS A 108 -3.74 16.93 0.99
CA HIS A 108 -5.12 17.35 0.80
C HIS A 108 -5.64 18.09 2.06
N SER A 109 -6.34 19.19 1.88
CA SER A 109 -7.16 19.78 2.94
C SER A 109 -8.33 18.85 3.31
N ASP A 110 -8.92 19.05 4.49
CA ASP A 110 -10.11 18.28 4.90
C ASP A 110 -11.27 18.42 3.90
N ALA A 111 -11.41 19.59 3.27
CA ALA A 111 -12.44 19.83 2.25
C ALA A 111 -12.14 19.07 0.95
N GLU A 112 -10.88 19.04 0.50
CA GLU A 112 -10.46 18.23 -0.65
C GLU A 112 -10.69 16.74 -0.37
N VAL A 113 -10.33 16.25 0.82
CA VAL A 113 -10.59 14.86 1.24
C VAL A 113 -12.07 14.50 1.16
N GLN A 114 -12.95 15.35 1.70
CA GLN A 114 -14.39 15.11 1.64
C GLN A 114 -14.91 15.15 0.20
N GLN A 115 -14.39 16.04 -0.64
CA GLN A 115 -14.74 16.13 -2.05
C GLN A 115 -14.31 14.89 -2.83
N ILE A 116 -13.10 14.37 -2.59
CA ILE A 116 -12.61 13.11 -3.19
C ILE A 116 -13.55 11.95 -2.84
N ILE A 117 -13.94 11.86 -1.57
CA ILE A 117 -14.88 10.83 -1.10
C ILE A 117 -16.25 10.97 -1.77
N ASP A 118 -16.77 12.20 -1.86
CA ASP A 118 -18.04 12.49 -2.53
C ASP A 118 -18.03 12.09 -4.00
N ASP A 119 -16.95 12.45 -4.69
CA ASP A 119 -16.78 12.14 -6.10
C ASP A 119 -16.67 10.64 -6.35
N GLY A 120 -15.94 9.92 -5.50
CA GLY A 120 -15.86 8.46 -5.56
C GLY A 120 -17.24 7.79 -5.42
N PHE A 121 -18.03 8.16 -4.42
CA PHE A 121 -19.37 7.57 -4.25
C PHE A 121 -20.34 7.95 -5.37
N ASP A 122 -20.29 9.19 -5.86
CA ASP A 122 -21.12 9.63 -6.99
C ASP A 122 -20.80 8.83 -8.26
N ILE A 123 -19.51 8.64 -8.57
CA ILE A 123 -19.05 7.87 -9.74
C ILE A 123 -19.45 6.39 -9.60
N ALA A 124 -19.27 5.80 -8.41
CA ALA A 124 -19.68 4.43 -8.12
C ALA A 124 -21.17 4.18 -8.39
N LEU A 125 -22.01 5.12 -7.95
CA LEU A 125 -23.45 5.07 -8.16
C LEU A 125 -23.84 5.24 -9.63
N SER A 126 -23.16 6.12 -10.37
CA SER A 126 -23.46 6.36 -11.79
C SER A 126 -23.02 5.21 -12.69
N GLU A 127 -21.88 4.61 -12.41
CA GLU A 127 -21.29 3.53 -13.21
C GLU A 127 -21.69 2.12 -12.73
N ASN A 128 -22.42 2.04 -11.61
CA ASN A 128 -22.84 0.78 -10.97
C ASN A 128 -21.67 -0.17 -10.72
N VAL A 129 -20.62 0.39 -10.11
CA VAL A 129 -19.36 -0.24 -9.75
C VAL A 129 -19.06 0.10 -8.29
N ALA A 130 -18.34 -0.76 -7.56
CA ALA A 130 -17.98 -0.46 -6.18
C ALA A 130 -16.84 0.58 -6.10
N VAL A 131 -16.80 1.32 -5.00
CA VAL A 131 -15.69 2.24 -4.66
C VAL A 131 -15.04 1.82 -3.36
N GLY A 132 -13.72 1.91 -3.31
CA GLY A 132 -12.95 2.00 -2.08
C GLY A 132 -12.01 3.19 -2.12
N PHE A 133 -11.32 3.43 -1.00
CA PHE A 133 -10.40 4.55 -0.86
C PHE A 133 -9.05 4.07 -0.35
N HIS A 134 -7.96 4.62 -0.88
CA HIS A 134 -6.61 4.34 -0.40
C HIS A 134 -6.11 5.58 0.34
N VAL A 135 -5.67 5.43 1.58
CA VAL A 135 -5.13 6.52 2.40
C VAL A 135 -3.62 6.42 2.42
N ASP A 136 -2.93 7.50 2.05
CA ASP A 136 -1.52 7.66 2.40
C ASP A 136 -1.44 8.13 3.85
N ASP A 137 -0.79 7.33 4.68
CA ASP A 137 -0.75 7.54 6.12
C ASP A 137 0.38 8.47 6.56
N ALA A 138 1.44 8.63 5.76
CA ALA A 138 2.64 9.35 6.19
C ALA A 138 3.63 9.82 5.10
N MET A 139 3.44 9.53 3.81
CA MET A 139 4.42 9.90 2.78
C MET A 139 4.29 11.37 2.36
N PHE A 140 3.07 11.82 2.02
CA PHE A 140 2.83 13.12 1.38
C PHE A 140 2.11 14.08 2.33
N TRP A 141 2.88 15.03 2.86
CA TRP A 141 2.41 15.99 3.86
C TRP A 141 3.12 17.35 3.81
N SER A 142 3.76 17.70 2.69
CA SER A 142 4.49 18.95 2.52
C SER A 142 3.57 20.18 2.62
N ARG A 143 2.29 20.06 2.27
CA ARG A 143 1.31 21.17 2.37
C ARG A 143 0.81 21.41 3.80
N ARG A 144 1.16 20.55 4.77
CA ARG A 144 0.83 20.72 6.20
C ARG A 144 1.82 21.63 6.90
N GLY A 145 1.80 22.91 6.53
CA GLY A 145 2.65 23.95 7.13
C GLY A 145 2.58 23.99 8.67
N ASP A 146 1.42 23.69 9.24
CA ASP A 146 1.20 23.60 10.68
C ASP A 146 1.92 22.41 11.36
N LEU A 147 2.19 21.32 10.62
CA LEU A 147 2.90 20.15 11.12
C LEU A 147 4.38 20.17 10.74
N ILE A 148 4.70 20.47 9.48
CA ILE A 148 6.05 20.28 8.91
C ILE A 148 7.05 21.34 9.37
N THR A 149 6.56 22.50 9.84
CA THR A 149 7.42 23.55 10.40
C THR A 149 7.78 23.31 11.87
N ASP A 150 7.13 22.36 12.53
CA ASP A 150 7.43 21.96 13.90
C ASP A 150 8.49 20.84 13.91
N PRO A 151 9.72 21.10 14.39
CA PRO A 151 10.78 20.10 14.40
C PRO A 151 10.47 18.90 15.30
N THR A 152 9.48 18.99 16.19
CA THR A 152 9.03 17.85 17.02
C THR A 152 8.30 16.77 16.20
N ASN A 153 7.89 17.10 14.97
CA ASN A 153 7.22 16.18 14.05
C ASN A 153 8.15 15.63 12.96
N ILE A 154 9.43 16.02 12.94
CA ILE A 154 10.41 15.59 11.93
C ILE A 154 11.31 14.50 12.52
N GLU A 155 11.41 13.38 11.80
CA GLU A 155 12.26 12.27 12.21
C GLU A 155 13.76 12.60 12.18
N TRP A 156 14.53 11.81 12.93
CA TRP A 156 15.98 11.92 13.03
C TRP A 156 16.68 10.69 12.46
N THR A 157 17.91 10.89 11.98
CA THR A 157 18.80 9.81 11.52
C THR A 157 19.71 9.26 12.62
N ASP A 158 19.76 9.90 13.79
CA ASP A 158 20.56 9.48 14.94
C ASP A 158 19.99 9.99 16.28
N PHE A 159 20.60 9.54 17.39
CA PHE A 159 20.28 10.02 18.74
C PHE A 159 20.93 11.38 19.10
N ASP A 160 21.75 11.94 18.22
CA ASP A 160 22.30 13.31 18.36
C ASP A 160 21.32 14.36 17.81
N ALA A 161 20.12 13.93 17.42
CA ALA A 161 19.02 14.72 16.90
C ALA A 161 19.31 15.38 15.55
N THR A 162 20.08 14.70 14.68
CA THR A 162 20.26 15.10 13.28
C THR A 162 18.93 14.94 12.52
N PRO A 163 18.31 16.04 12.03
CA PRO A 163 17.04 15.95 11.32
C PRO A 163 17.18 15.25 9.98
N ALA A 164 16.22 14.37 9.65
CA ALA A 164 16.07 13.84 8.30
C ALA A 164 15.70 14.95 7.32
N THR A 165 16.15 14.80 6.09
CA THR A 165 16.00 15.76 4.99
C THR A 165 14.87 15.41 4.03
N GLY A 166 14.48 14.14 3.99
CA GLY A 166 13.46 13.59 3.10
C GLY A 166 13.36 12.09 3.28
N LEU A 167 12.26 11.48 2.89
CA LEU A 167 12.17 10.02 2.81
C LEU A 167 12.74 9.52 1.48
N HIS A 168 13.62 8.53 1.55
CA HIS A 168 14.14 7.86 0.37
C HIS A 168 13.06 6.97 -0.27
N LEU A 169 12.65 7.33 -1.49
CA LEU A 169 11.86 6.51 -2.40
C LEU A 169 12.48 6.61 -3.79
N GLU A 170 12.38 5.55 -4.61
CA GLU A 170 12.94 5.56 -5.96
C GLU A 170 12.09 6.41 -6.93
N TRP A 171 10.77 6.43 -6.72
CA TRP A 171 9.79 7.01 -7.65
C TRP A 171 9.23 8.38 -7.23
N ALA A 172 9.49 8.84 -6.01
CA ALA A 172 9.02 10.14 -5.51
C ALA A 172 10.06 10.85 -4.63
N ARG A 173 9.77 12.11 -4.31
CA ARG A 173 10.59 12.97 -3.44
C ARG A 173 9.76 13.55 -2.29
N PRO A 174 9.16 12.71 -1.43
CA PRO A 174 8.40 13.17 -0.27
C PRO A 174 9.26 13.90 0.76
N PRO A 175 8.64 14.71 1.64
CA PRO A 175 9.32 15.30 2.80
C PRO A 175 9.85 14.23 3.77
N ALA A 176 10.58 14.69 4.80
CA ALA A 176 11.05 13.81 5.87
C ALA A 176 9.89 13.06 6.54
N ARG A 177 10.16 11.86 7.06
CA ARG A 177 9.14 11.06 7.74
C ARG A 177 8.60 11.79 8.98
N MET A 178 7.29 11.68 9.19
CA MET A 178 6.65 12.14 10.44
C MET A 178 7.13 11.33 11.63
N VAL A 179 7.25 11.96 12.80
CA VAL A 179 7.45 11.26 14.07
C VAL A 179 6.12 10.63 14.49
N PHE A 180 5.94 9.35 14.21
CA PHE A 180 4.65 8.65 14.37
C PHE A 180 4.06 8.73 15.78
N ASN A 181 4.91 8.75 16.80
CA ASN A 181 4.48 8.84 18.19
C ASN A 181 4.50 10.26 18.77
N SER A 182 4.73 11.30 17.95
CA SER A 182 4.57 12.70 18.37
C SER A 182 3.11 12.96 18.79
N PRO A 183 2.86 13.62 19.94
CA PRO A 183 1.50 13.93 20.37
C PRO A 183 0.66 14.67 19.32
N THR A 184 1.28 15.59 18.57
CA THR A 184 0.60 16.37 17.52
C THR A 184 0.21 15.49 16.34
N ILE A 185 1.14 14.66 15.86
CA ILE A 185 0.88 13.70 14.76
C ILE A 185 -0.21 12.70 15.16
N ARG A 186 -0.11 12.09 16.34
CA ARG A 186 -1.12 11.14 16.82
C ARG A 186 -2.51 11.75 16.91
N THR A 187 -2.59 12.98 17.44
CA THR A 187 -3.86 13.71 17.57
C THR A 187 -4.46 13.97 16.19
N GLU A 188 -3.63 14.42 15.25
CA GLU A 188 -4.11 14.76 13.92
C GLU A 188 -4.49 13.54 13.09
N VAL A 189 -3.69 12.46 13.11
CA VAL A 189 -4.04 11.18 12.46
C VAL A 189 -5.37 10.66 12.98
N THR A 190 -5.55 10.63 14.30
CA THR A 190 -6.79 10.16 14.91
C THR A 190 -7.98 11.02 14.48
N ARG A 191 -7.84 12.35 14.51
CA ARG A 191 -8.88 13.29 14.09
C ARG A 191 -9.22 13.11 12.61
N ARG A 192 -8.21 13.04 11.75
CA ARG A 192 -8.39 12.95 10.30
C ARG A 192 -9.03 11.62 9.90
N ALA A 193 -8.55 10.51 10.46
CA ALA A 193 -9.13 9.18 10.25
C ALA A 193 -10.59 9.12 10.70
N ARG A 194 -10.92 9.62 11.89
CA ARG A 194 -12.27 9.55 12.48
C ARG A 194 -13.24 10.58 11.92
N ASP A 195 -12.88 11.86 12.03
CA ASP A 195 -13.80 12.98 11.86
C ASP A 195 -13.90 13.46 10.41
N VAL A 196 -12.89 13.18 9.59
CA VAL A 196 -12.83 13.64 8.18
C VAL A 196 -13.13 12.49 7.24
N ILE A 197 -12.31 11.43 7.26
CA ILE A 197 -12.42 10.31 6.32
C ILE A 197 -13.54 9.36 6.75
N GLY A 198 -13.42 8.79 7.95
CA GLY A 198 -14.33 7.78 8.48
C GLY A 198 -15.78 8.26 8.52
N ALA A 199 -16.01 9.41 9.15
CA ALA A 199 -17.35 10.01 9.23
C ALA A 199 -17.98 10.30 7.86
N ARG A 200 -17.18 10.77 6.88
CA ARG A 200 -17.70 11.08 5.54
C ARG A 200 -18.07 9.81 4.78
N ILE A 201 -17.20 8.79 4.81
CA ILE A 201 -17.46 7.49 4.19
C ILE A 201 -18.68 6.83 4.83
N ALA A 202 -18.77 6.81 6.16
CA ALA A 202 -19.90 6.23 6.88
C ALA A 202 -21.24 6.89 6.48
N SER A 203 -21.25 8.20 6.22
CA SER A 203 -22.45 8.90 5.73
C SER A 203 -22.90 8.40 4.35
N HIS A 204 -21.98 8.12 3.44
CA HIS A 204 -22.29 7.57 2.12
C HIS A 204 -22.67 6.09 2.17
N VAL A 205 -22.02 5.30 3.02
CA VAL A 205 -22.40 3.90 3.26
C VAL A 205 -23.83 3.81 3.79
N ALA A 206 -24.26 4.76 4.64
CA ALA A 206 -25.65 4.84 5.08
C ALA A 206 -26.62 5.15 3.92
N ILE A 207 -26.22 6.00 2.96
CA ILE A 207 -26.99 6.25 1.74
C ILE A 207 -27.08 4.99 0.89
N LEU A 208 -25.96 4.31 0.62
CA LEU A 208 -25.94 3.04 -0.10
C LEU A 208 -26.86 2.01 0.54
N ARG A 209 -26.86 1.90 1.87
CA ARG A 209 -27.78 1.04 2.63
C ARG A 209 -29.24 1.39 2.41
N SER A 210 -29.58 2.68 2.42
CA SER A 210 -30.95 3.12 2.14
C SER A 210 -31.42 2.77 0.72
N LEU A 211 -30.48 2.57 -0.21
CA LEU A 211 -30.72 2.20 -1.60
C LEU A 211 -30.62 0.68 -1.86
N GLY A 212 -30.24 -0.12 -0.87
CA GLY A 212 -29.95 -1.55 -1.03
C GLY A 212 -28.73 -1.81 -1.93
N LYS A 213 -27.73 -0.93 -1.86
CA LYS A 213 -26.50 -0.91 -2.69
C LYS A 213 -25.23 -0.93 -1.83
N GLU A 214 -25.28 -1.50 -0.63
CA GLU A 214 -24.13 -1.59 0.28
C GLU A 214 -22.93 -2.31 -0.34
N ASP A 215 -23.21 -3.20 -1.30
CA ASP A 215 -22.21 -3.91 -2.09
C ASP A 215 -21.35 -2.99 -2.96
N LEU A 216 -21.75 -1.74 -3.19
CA LEU A 216 -20.94 -0.74 -3.91
C LEU A 216 -19.86 -0.07 -3.04
N PHE A 217 -19.66 -0.50 -1.78
CA PHE A 217 -18.54 -0.07 -0.97
C PHE A 217 -17.54 -1.21 -0.76
N ALA A 218 -16.37 -1.11 -1.39
CA ALA A 218 -15.30 -2.11 -1.33
C ALA A 218 -14.47 -2.00 -0.04
N GLY A 219 -14.35 -0.81 0.53
CA GLY A 219 -13.67 -0.54 1.80
C GLY A 219 -12.66 0.60 1.74
N VAL A 220 -11.78 0.66 2.74
CA VAL A 220 -10.69 1.63 2.86
C VAL A 220 -9.39 0.89 3.12
N ILE A 221 -8.37 1.17 2.31
CA ILE A 221 -6.99 0.75 2.55
C ILE A 221 -6.33 1.86 3.36
N ALA A 222 -5.90 1.51 4.58
CA ALA A 222 -5.27 2.40 5.55
C ALA A 222 -3.76 2.20 5.51
N GLY A 223 -3.08 3.22 4.99
CA GLY A 223 -1.64 3.24 4.81
C GLY A 223 -1.22 3.02 3.37
N TRP A 224 0.00 3.44 3.05
CA TRP A 224 0.63 3.17 1.78
C TRP A 224 2.04 2.65 2.05
N GLU A 225 2.23 1.33 2.01
CA GLU A 225 3.50 0.67 2.33
C GLU A 225 4.11 1.17 3.66
N SER A 226 3.30 1.20 4.73
CA SER A 226 3.64 1.87 5.99
C SER A 226 4.95 1.36 6.60
N HIS A 227 5.98 2.22 6.61
CA HIS A 227 7.32 1.89 7.11
C HIS A 227 8.04 3.13 7.65
N MET A 228 9.17 2.92 8.35
CA MET A 228 10.00 4.01 8.87
C MET A 228 10.91 4.58 7.78
N GLY A 229 11.73 3.72 7.16
CA GLY A 229 12.52 4.04 5.95
C GLY A 229 13.89 4.66 6.22
N GLN A 230 14.42 5.31 5.18
CA GLN A 230 15.73 5.93 5.17
C GLN A 230 15.65 7.40 4.76
N ASP A 231 16.66 8.18 5.17
CA ASP A 231 16.85 9.55 4.71
C ASP A 231 17.34 9.58 3.27
N VAL A 232 16.73 10.44 2.44
CA VAL A 232 17.03 10.54 1.01
C VAL A 232 18.46 11.00 0.70
N SER A 233 19.08 11.78 1.59
CA SER A 233 20.38 12.41 1.32
C SER A 233 21.56 11.56 1.79
N THR A 234 21.39 10.85 2.90
CA THR A 234 22.44 10.07 3.57
C THR A 234 22.28 8.57 3.40
N MET A 235 21.07 8.11 3.04
CA MET A 235 20.67 6.70 3.11
C MET A 235 20.72 6.12 4.54
N ASP A 236 20.85 6.97 5.56
CA ASP A 236 20.80 6.54 6.95
C ASP A 236 19.35 6.22 7.34
N ARG A 237 19.19 5.26 8.25
CA ARG A 237 17.88 4.92 8.82
C ARG A 237 17.27 6.11 9.55
N VAL A 238 15.95 6.29 9.46
CA VAL A 238 15.19 7.23 10.31
C VAL A 238 14.44 6.50 11.43
N GLY A 239 13.84 7.25 12.37
CA GLY A 239 13.07 6.69 13.50
C GLY A 239 13.70 6.94 14.86
N PHE A 240 14.86 7.62 14.93
CA PHE A 240 15.53 7.88 16.19
C PHE A 240 14.78 8.89 17.07
N HIS A 241 13.98 9.78 16.48
CA HIS A 241 13.13 10.67 17.25
C HIS A 241 11.98 9.90 17.89
N ALA A 242 11.31 9.02 17.13
CA ALA A 242 10.30 8.14 17.70
C ALA A 242 10.86 7.22 18.80
N LEU A 243 12.08 6.68 18.63
CA LEU A 243 12.75 5.89 19.67
C LEU A 243 13.06 6.74 20.91
N ALA A 244 13.51 7.99 20.74
CA ALA A 244 13.74 8.90 21.84
C ALA A 244 12.44 9.19 22.63
N ASN A 245 11.32 9.40 21.93
CA ASN A 245 10.00 9.54 22.54
C ASN A 245 9.54 8.28 23.30
N ALA A 246 9.99 7.10 22.87
CA ALA A 246 9.77 5.84 23.57
C ALA A 246 10.72 5.62 24.78
N GLY A 247 11.61 6.57 25.07
CA GLY A 247 12.53 6.52 26.21
C GLY A 247 13.87 5.84 25.91
N PHE A 248 14.18 5.59 24.64
CA PHE A 248 15.48 5.06 24.22
C PHE A 248 16.50 6.18 23.97
N GLY A 249 17.78 5.85 24.04
CA GLY A 249 18.88 6.77 23.76
C GLY A 249 20.25 6.12 23.93
N PRO A 250 21.35 6.87 23.79
CA PRO A 250 22.69 6.29 23.85
C PRO A 250 23.02 5.59 25.19
N GLN A 251 22.36 6.02 26.27
CA GLN A 251 22.52 5.50 27.64
C GLN A 251 21.45 4.45 28.00
N ASN A 252 20.43 4.31 27.16
CA ASN A 252 19.37 3.31 27.25
C ASN A 252 19.02 2.81 25.84
N PRO A 253 19.95 2.11 25.15
CA PRO A 253 19.69 1.68 23.79
C PRO A 253 18.64 0.56 23.78
N PRO A 254 17.78 0.49 22.75
CA PRO A 254 16.85 -0.63 22.62
C PRO A 254 17.64 -1.93 22.41
N SER A 255 17.12 -3.04 22.95
CA SER A 255 17.75 -4.35 22.76
C SER A 255 17.68 -4.84 21.32
N ASN A 256 16.66 -4.40 20.58
CA ASN A 256 16.48 -4.61 19.15
C ASN A 256 15.80 -3.38 18.55
N ILE A 257 16.55 -2.55 17.82
CA ILE A 257 16.04 -1.32 17.19
C ILE A 257 14.87 -1.63 16.23
N GLY A 258 15.01 -2.68 15.41
CA GLY A 258 14.00 -3.04 14.40
C GLY A 258 12.67 -3.43 15.02
N ALA A 259 12.70 -4.22 16.10
CA ALA A 259 11.48 -4.61 16.81
C ALA A 259 10.75 -3.41 17.42
N GLU A 260 11.48 -2.47 18.03
CA GLU A 260 10.89 -1.27 18.62
C GLU A 260 10.29 -0.35 17.54
N LEU A 261 10.99 -0.16 16.42
CA LEU A 261 10.46 0.60 15.29
C LEU A 261 9.22 -0.08 14.68
N ALA A 262 9.24 -1.39 14.50
CA ALA A 262 8.07 -2.13 14.02
C ALA A 262 6.87 -1.99 14.96
N SER A 263 7.09 -1.97 16.27
CA SER A 263 6.03 -1.69 17.26
C SER A 263 5.45 -0.29 17.08
N ILE A 264 6.30 0.72 16.87
CA ILE A 264 5.85 2.10 16.63
C ILE A 264 5.06 2.21 15.32
N VAL A 265 5.50 1.54 14.25
CA VAL A 265 4.75 1.49 12.98
C VAL A 265 3.41 0.77 13.16
N ALA A 266 3.37 -0.36 13.87
CA ALA A 266 2.12 -1.07 14.16
C ALA A 266 1.14 -0.21 14.98
N GLU A 267 1.63 0.52 15.99
CA GLU A 267 0.81 1.48 16.73
C GLU A 267 0.26 2.58 15.83
N PHE A 268 1.05 3.09 14.89
CA PHE A 268 0.65 4.12 13.95
C PHE A 268 -0.44 3.64 12.97
N ILE A 269 -0.31 2.44 12.40
CA ILE A 269 -1.35 1.79 11.61
C ILE A 269 -2.61 1.56 12.46
N GLY A 270 -2.42 1.19 13.74
CA GLY A 270 -3.49 1.10 14.73
C GLY A 270 -4.29 2.40 14.85
N LEU A 271 -3.64 3.56 14.94
CA LEU A 271 -4.33 4.86 15.03
C LEU A 271 -5.22 5.15 13.82
N TRP A 272 -4.74 4.82 12.61
CA TRP A 272 -5.52 4.97 11.39
C TRP A 272 -6.72 4.02 11.36
N THR A 273 -6.49 2.74 11.59
CA THR A 273 -7.55 1.71 11.53
C THR A 273 -8.60 1.90 12.64
N ASP A 274 -8.17 2.21 13.86
CA ASP A 274 -9.06 2.54 14.98
C ASP A 274 -9.86 3.82 14.71
N GLY A 275 -9.21 4.85 14.16
CA GLY A 275 -9.87 6.11 13.80
C GLY A 275 -10.96 5.92 12.75
N LEU A 276 -10.66 5.17 11.67
CA LEU A 276 -11.62 4.84 10.61
C LEU A 276 -12.82 4.06 11.17
N ALA A 277 -12.58 3.06 12.03
CA ALA A 277 -13.64 2.31 12.68
C ALA A 277 -14.49 3.18 13.62
N GLN A 278 -13.86 4.05 14.42
CA GLN A 278 -14.56 5.04 15.26
C GLN A 278 -15.36 6.05 14.44
N GLY A 279 -14.93 6.34 13.21
CA GLY A 279 -15.65 7.17 12.25
C GLY A 279 -16.91 6.49 11.68
N GLY A 280 -17.10 5.19 11.94
CA GLY A 280 -18.30 4.43 11.55
C GLY A 280 -18.10 3.49 10.37
N ILE A 281 -16.86 3.28 9.91
CA ILE A 281 -16.56 2.24 8.90
C ILE A 281 -16.54 0.88 9.61
N ASP A 282 -17.13 -0.15 8.98
CA ASP A 282 -17.03 -1.52 9.46
C ASP A 282 -15.56 -1.99 9.40
N ALA A 283 -15.02 -2.53 10.48
CA ALA A 283 -13.66 -3.06 10.54
C ALA A 283 -13.39 -4.13 9.45
N ASN A 284 -14.42 -4.85 8.99
CA ASN A 284 -14.31 -5.79 7.86
C ASN A 284 -14.15 -5.13 6.48
N ARG A 285 -14.26 -3.81 6.44
CA ARG A 285 -14.08 -2.95 5.26
C ARG A 285 -12.94 -1.95 5.47
N VAL A 286 -12.10 -2.16 6.48
CA VAL A 286 -10.80 -1.51 6.61
C VAL A 286 -9.73 -2.56 6.35
N TYR A 287 -8.76 -2.23 5.51
CA TYR A 287 -7.61 -3.07 5.18
C TYR A 287 -6.34 -2.30 5.50
N THR A 288 -5.30 -2.93 6.03
CA THR A 288 -3.99 -2.30 6.16
C THR A 288 -3.22 -2.36 4.84
N HIS A 289 -2.05 -1.73 4.78
CA HIS A 289 -1.17 -1.84 3.63
C HIS A 289 0.30 -1.90 4.05
N VAL A 290 0.85 -3.11 3.98
CA VAL A 290 2.25 -3.38 4.30
C VAL A 290 2.95 -4.02 3.11
N ALA A 291 4.05 -3.41 2.67
CA ALA A 291 5.00 -4.02 1.75
C ALA A 291 6.19 -4.59 2.53
N PHE A 292 6.82 -5.63 1.98
CA PHE A 292 7.93 -6.32 2.63
C PHE A 292 8.82 -7.02 1.62
N LEU A 293 10.12 -7.09 1.90
CA LEU A 293 11.03 -8.01 1.24
C LEU A 293 10.75 -9.44 1.74
N PRO A 294 10.41 -10.42 0.89
CA PRO A 294 10.18 -11.79 1.34
C PRO A 294 11.44 -12.44 1.91
N ARG A 295 11.27 -13.30 2.91
CA ARG A 295 12.38 -14.07 3.50
C ARG A 295 13.08 -14.94 2.46
N ALA A 296 12.33 -15.61 1.59
CA ALA A 296 12.87 -16.43 0.52
C ALA A 296 13.81 -15.61 -0.38
N ARG A 297 13.43 -14.37 -0.71
CA ARG A 297 14.26 -13.48 -1.52
C ARG A 297 15.53 -13.06 -0.79
N PHE A 298 15.47 -12.78 0.51
CA PHE A 298 16.67 -12.51 1.30
C PHE A 298 17.63 -13.70 1.33
N GLU A 299 17.11 -14.92 1.46
CA GLU A 299 17.91 -16.16 1.50
C GLU A 299 18.61 -16.47 0.17
N GLU A 300 18.05 -16.00 -0.95
CA GLU A 300 18.67 -16.08 -2.28
C GLU A 300 19.81 -15.08 -2.47
N ILE A 301 19.75 -13.93 -1.81
CA ILE A 301 20.79 -12.91 -1.93
C ILE A 301 21.96 -13.32 -1.03
N SER A 302 23.18 -13.26 -1.55
CA SER A 302 24.41 -13.49 -0.77
C SER A 302 24.66 -12.34 0.21
N ALA A 303 23.92 -12.33 1.33
CA ALA A 303 24.07 -11.34 2.38
C ALA A 303 25.47 -11.41 3.03
N PRO A 304 26.08 -10.25 3.35
CA PRO A 304 27.35 -10.23 4.05
C PRO A 304 27.30 -10.98 5.38
N GLU A 305 28.44 -11.53 5.80
CA GLU A 305 28.54 -12.23 7.09
C GLU A 305 28.07 -11.33 8.24
N GLY A 306 27.08 -11.80 9.00
CA GLY A 306 26.51 -11.10 10.14
C GLY A 306 25.33 -10.19 9.83
N VAL A 307 24.89 -10.06 8.58
CA VAL A 307 23.65 -9.38 8.20
C VAL A 307 22.48 -10.37 8.32
N THR A 308 21.46 -9.99 9.07
CA THR A 308 20.22 -10.78 9.22
C THR A 308 19.10 -10.23 8.33
N TYR A 309 18.09 -11.06 8.08
CA TYR A 309 16.87 -10.63 7.39
C TYR A 309 16.23 -9.39 8.03
N GLU A 310 16.23 -9.35 9.36
CA GLU A 310 15.67 -8.23 10.13
C GLU A 310 16.45 -6.93 9.92
N ASP A 311 17.77 -7.01 9.75
CA ASP A 311 18.60 -5.83 9.44
C ASP A 311 18.25 -5.25 8.07
N VAL A 312 17.90 -6.11 7.11
CA VAL A 312 17.52 -5.70 5.75
C VAL A 312 16.10 -5.13 5.72
N LEU A 313 15.14 -5.75 6.40
CA LEU A 313 13.75 -5.27 6.43
C LEU A 313 13.63 -3.81 6.85
N ASP A 314 14.43 -3.41 7.83
CA ASP A 314 14.39 -2.06 8.35
C ASP A 314 15.16 -1.04 7.48
N ALA A 315 16.05 -1.52 6.60
CA ALA A 315 16.86 -0.69 5.72
C ALA A 315 16.26 -0.60 4.32
N ALA A 316 15.49 -1.61 3.88
CA ALA A 316 14.89 -1.65 2.57
C ALA A 316 13.79 -0.58 2.42
N PRO A 317 13.83 0.22 1.34
CA PRO A 317 12.76 1.16 1.03
C PRO A 317 11.42 0.41 0.97
N SER A 318 10.36 1.02 1.49
CA SER A 318 9.00 0.43 1.46
C SER A 318 8.89 -0.97 2.08
N SER A 319 9.80 -1.36 2.98
CA SER A 319 9.75 -2.69 3.60
C SER A 319 9.43 -2.63 5.10
N GLN A 320 8.62 -3.57 5.54
CA GLN A 320 8.28 -3.78 6.94
C GLN A 320 8.04 -5.27 7.24
N ARG A 321 7.95 -5.63 8.52
CA ARG A 321 7.54 -6.97 8.96
C ARG A 321 6.07 -7.22 8.59
N PRO A 322 5.72 -8.33 7.91
CA PRO A 322 4.33 -8.64 7.55
C PRO A 322 3.36 -8.66 8.74
N SER A 323 3.83 -9.08 9.92
CA SER A 323 3.03 -9.15 11.15
C SER A 323 2.45 -7.79 11.58
N VAL A 324 3.04 -6.69 11.12
CA VAL A 324 2.57 -5.31 11.39
C VAL A 324 1.23 -5.01 10.68
N ALA A 325 0.85 -5.80 9.66
CA ALA A 325 -0.41 -5.62 8.96
C ALA A 325 -1.66 -5.98 9.80
N PHE A 326 -1.50 -6.68 10.92
CA PHE A 326 -2.61 -7.18 11.72
C PHE A 326 -2.99 -6.19 12.83
N THR A 327 -4.19 -5.63 12.76
CA THR A 327 -4.75 -4.76 13.82
C THR A 327 -6.11 -5.28 14.29
N ALA A 328 -6.62 -4.72 15.39
CA ALA A 328 -7.89 -5.14 15.96
C ALA A 328 -9.11 -4.70 15.12
N ASN A 329 -8.97 -3.62 14.33
CA ASN A 329 -10.07 -2.95 13.64
C ASN A 329 -9.88 -2.91 12.11
N ALA A 330 -9.07 -3.82 11.56
CA ALA A 330 -8.89 -3.99 10.13
C ALA A 330 -8.57 -5.44 9.76
N ARG A 331 -8.79 -5.76 8.49
CA ARG A 331 -8.22 -6.95 7.84
C ARG A 331 -6.78 -6.65 7.43
N PRO A 332 -5.87 -7.64 7.47
CA PRO A 332 -4.51 -7.42 7.00
C PRO A 332 -4.51 -7.19 5.49
N GLY A 333 -3.67 -6.27 5.02
CA GLY A 333 -3.47 -6.06 3.59
C GLY A 333 -2.01 -5.80 3.23
N PHE A 334 -1.64 -6.25 2.03
CA PHE A 334 -0.25 -6.36 1.61
C PHE A 334 -0.05 -5.92 0.16
N SER A 335 1.18 -5.50 -0.16
CA SER A 335 1.64 -5.46 -1.54
C SER A 335 1.87 -6.89 -2.04
N THR A 336 1.39 -7.22 -3.24
CA THR A 336 1.39 -8.61 -3.75
C THR A 336 2.05 -8.77 -5.12
N TYR A 337 3.09 -7.99 -5.42
CA TYR A 337 3.88 -8.16 -6.64
C TYR A 337 4.48 -9.58 -6.73
N PRO A 338 4.75 -10.10 -7.95
CA PRO A 338 5.17 -11.49 -8.16
C PRO A 338 6.65 -11.71 -7.84
N VAL A 339 7.05 -11.31 -6.63
CA VAL A 339 8.37 -11.61 -6.06
C VAL A 339 8.30 -12.96 -5.36
N THR A 340 9.28 -13.81 -5.62
CA THR A 340 9.39 -15.15 -5.03
C THR A 340 9.23 -15.11 -3.51
N GLY A 341 8.28 -15.91 -3.00
CA GLY A 341 8.00 -16.05 -1.57
C GLY A 341 7.03 -15.03 -0.97
N VAL A 342 6.58 -14.00 -1.69
CA VAL A 342 5.59 -13.02 -1.18
C VAL A 342 4.32 -13.74 -0.72
N TYR A 343 3.71 -14.50 -1.62
CA TYR A 343 2.43 -15.17 -1.35
C TYR A 343 2.58 -16.22 -0.24
N GLU A 344 3.63 -17.04 -0.28
CA GLU A 344 3.91 -18.04 0.75
C GLU A 344 4.05 -17.41 2.13
N GLN A 345 4.79 -16.30 2.24
CA GLN A 345 4.96 -15.60 3.51
C GLN A 345 3.66 -14.92 3.97
N ILE A 346 2.83 -14.40 3.06
CA ILE A 346 1.48 -13.92 3.39
C ILE A 346 0.64 -15.07 3.96
N TYR A 347 0.61 -16.23 3.30
CA TYR A 347 -0.19 -17.38 3.76
C TYR A 347 0.26 -17.90 5.13
N GLU A 348 1.58 -17.94 5.38
CA GLU A 348 2.14 -18.28 6.69
C GLU A 348 1.59 -17.33 7.76
N GLN A 349 1.70 -16.01 7.54
CA GLN A 349 1.21 -15.00 8.48
C GLN A 349 -0.31 -15.06 8.68
N LEU A 350 -1.08 -15.26 7.61
CA LEU A 350 -2.52 -15.45 7.72
C LEU A 350 -2.84 -16.69 8.57
N SER A 351 -2.12 -17.79 8.39
CA SER A 351 -2.34 -19.03 9.15
C SER A 351 -2.05 -18.88 10.64
N GLU A 352 -1.02 -18.11 11.01
CA GLU A 352 -0.68 -17.77 12.39
C GLU A 352 -1.77 -16.94 13.07
N HIS A 353 -2.57 -16.22 12.28
CA HIS A 353 -3.66 -15.35 12.73
C HIS A 353 -5.06 -15.92 12.47
N GLY A 354 -5.17 -17.23 12.20
CA GLY A 354 -6.46 -17.92 12.07
C GLY A 354 -7.13 -17.77 10.70
N ASN A 355 -6.36 -17.42 9.67
CA ASN A 355 -6.78 -17.22 8.29
C ASN A 355 -7.92 -16.19 8.13
N PRO A 356 -7.72 -14.93 8.56
CA PRO A 356 -8.71 -13.89 8.31
C PRO A 356 -8.81 -13.60 6.81
N TRP A 357 -9.95 -13.04 6.38
CA TRP A 357 -10.03 -12.38 5.08
C TRP A 357 -8.97 -11.27 5.02
N TRP A 358 -8.34 -11.10 3.86
CA TRP A 358 -7.24 -10.14 3.68
C TRP A 358 -7.37 -9.36 2.38
N ALA A 359 -6.46 -8.40 2.12
CA ALA A 359 -6.43 -7.65 0.87
C ALA A 359 -5.05 -7.70 0.18
N SER A 360 -5.08 -7.93 -1.13
CA SER A 360 -4.02 -7.41 -1.99
C SER A 360 -4.30 -5.91 -2.14
N SER A 361 -3.63 -5.11 -1.32
CA SER A 361 -3.86 -3.66 -1.21
C SER A 361 -3.25 -2.90 -2.38
N GLU A 362 -2.15 -3.44 -2.92
CA GLU A 362 -1.46 -2.95 -4.10
C GLU A 362 -0.76 -4.12 -4.80
N GLY A 363 -0.79 -4.13 -6.13
CA GLY A 363 -0.03 -5.12 -6.91
C GLY A 363 -0.53 -5.28 -8.33
N THR A 364 0.20 -6.08 -9.09
CA THR A 364 -0.21 -6.59 -10.41
C THR A 364 0.60 -7.85 -10.71
N ASN A 365 0.35 -8.51 -11.84
CA ASN A 365 1.04 -9.74 -12.22
C ASN A 365 2.47 -9.51 -12.78
N ILE A 366 3.07 -8.33 -12.57
CA ILE A 366 4.46 -8.00 -12.88
C ILE A 366 5.09 -7.20 -11.74
N ILE A 367 6.42 -7.19 -11.66
CA ILE A 367 7.15 -6.30 -10.75
C ILE A 367 7.25 -4.91 -11.42
N PRO A 368 7.15 -3.80 -10.65
CA PRO A 368 7.41 -2.47 -11.16
C PRO A 368 8.77 -2.36 -11.88
N GLY A 369 8.79 -1.79 -13.09
CA GLY A 369 10.02 -1.58 -13.86
C GLY A 369 10.48 -2.75 -14.73
N ASP A 370 9.92 -3.94 -14.49
CA ASP A 370 10.24 -5.15 -15.24
C ASP A 370 9.49 -5.25 -16.58
N ASP A 371 10.01 -6.09 -17.49
CA ASP A 371 9.35 -6.40 -18.76
C ASP A 371 8.02 -7.17 -18.52
N PRO A 372 6.94 -6.90 -19.28
CA PRO A 372 5.67 -7.60 -19.16
C PRO A 372 5.74 -9.14 -19.15
N GLU A 373 6.72 -9.73 -19.84
CA GLU A 373 6.89 -11.18 -19.95
C GLU A 373 7.74 -11.78 -18.82
N SER A 374 8.45 -10.94 -18.06
CA SER A 374 9.48 -11.38 -17.09
C SER A 374 8.93 -12.03 -15.82
N SER A 375 7.69 -11.72 -15.42
CA SER A 375 7.12 -12.24 -14.17
C SER A 375 6.82 -13.73 -14.21
N GLY A 376 6.71 -14.30 -15.41
CA GLY A 376 6.37 -15.70 -15.61
C GLY A 376 4.95 -16.09 -15.17
N ILE A 377 4.10 -15.14 -14.76
CA ILE A 377 2.75 -15.42 -14.29
C ILE A 377 1.64 -14.69 -15.07
N SER A 378 0.57 -15.43 -15.34
CA SER A 378 -0.65 -14.88 -15.92
C SER A 378 -1.47 -14.10 -14.90
N MET A 379 -2.35 -13.22 -15.38
CA MET A 379 -3.34 -12.56 -14.52
C MET A 379 -4.30 -13.56 -13.85
N GLU A 380 -4.59 -14.70 -14.48
CA GLU A 380 -5.36 -15.77 -13.84
C GLU A 380 -4.64 -16.32 -12.61
N THR A 381 -3.37 -16.65 -12.77
CA THR A 381 -2.55 -17.16 -11.66
C THR A 381 -2.41 -16.13 -10.55
N TYR A 382 -2.18 -14.86 -10.90
CA TYR A 382 -2.15 -13.77 -9.94
C TYR A 382 -3.44 -13.68 -9.10
N LEU A 383 -4.59 -13.64 -9.77
CA LEU A 383 -5.88 -13.56 -9.09
C LEU A 383 -6.21 -14.85 -8.32
N ALA A 384 -5.80 -16.02 -8.79
CA ALA A 384 -5.99 -17.29 -8.11
C ALA A 384 -5.22 -17.32 -6.77
N ARG A 385 -3.94 -16.95 -6.79
CA ARG A 385 -3.10 -16.87 -5.59
C ARG A 385 -3.63 -15.87 -4.56
N SER A 386 -4.44 -14.90 -4.96
CA SER A 386 -5.15 -14.03 -4.02
C SER A 386 -6.49 -14.62 -3.58
N PHE A 387 -7.43 -14.85 -4.50
CA PHE A 387 -8.83 -15.15 -4.17
C PHE A 387 -9.07 -16.58 -3.67
N ASN A 388 -8.32 -17.58 -4.16
CA ASN A 388 -8.42 -18.96 -3.67
C ASN A 388 -7.92 -19.05 -2.22
N HIS A 389 -7.08 -18.10 -1.80
CA HIS A 389 -6.44 -18.05 -0.47
C HIS A 389 -7.02 -16.97 0.43
N GLY A 390 -8.28 -16.58 0.21
CA GLY A 390 -9.00 -15.75 1.16
C GLY A 390 -8.81 -14.23 1.01
N ALA A 391 -8.32 -13.73 -0.13
CA ALA A 391 -8.39 -12.30 -0.38
C ALA A 391 -9.85 -11.88 -0.53
N ALA A 392 -10.31 -10.86 0.20
CA ALA A 392 -11.60 -10.19 0.03
C ALA A 392 -11.54 -9.07 -1.02
N LEU A 393 -10.36 -8.47 -1.19
CA LEU A 393 -10.08 -7.38 -2.10
C LEU A 393 -8.76 -7.66 -2.82
N VAL A 394 -8.73 -7.42 -4.13
CA VAL A 394 -7.50 -7.37 -4.92
C VAL A 394 -7.49 -6.08 -5.71
N THR A 395 -6.53 -5.20 -5.43
CA THR A 395 -6.36 -3.92 -6.11
C THR A 395 -5.26 -4.02 -7.15
N ILE A 396 -5.63 -3.93 -8.42
CA ILE A 396 -4.72 -3.96 -9.56
C ILE A 396 -4.19 -2.55 -9.84
N PHE A 397 -2.87 -2.40 -9.83
CA PHE A 397 -2.16 -1.19 -10.23
C PHE A 397 -1.80 -1.23 -11.71
N GLY A 398 -1.92 -0.10 -12.41
CA GLY A 398 -1.42 0.03 -13.79
C GLY A 398 -2.42 0.50 -14.84
N TRP A 399 -3.72 0.46 -14.55
CA TRP A 399 -4.74 0.79 -15.54
C TRP A 399 -4.60 2.24 -16.03
N GLY A 400 -4.50 2.43 -17.34
CA GLY A 400 -4.44 3.75 -17.95
C GLY A 400 -3.19 4.58 -17.64
N ILE A 401 -2.22 4.05 -16.88
CA ILE A 401 -1.01 4.79 -16.50
C ILE A 401 -0.06 4.88 -17.68
N GLY A 402 0.35 6.11 -18.01
CA GLY A 402 1.29 6.36 -19.10
C GLY A 402 0.76 5.95 -20.47
N ASP A 403 1.69 5.80 -21.42
CA ASP A 403 1.37 5.39 -22.78
C ASP A 403 1.13 3.87 -22.90
N GLN A 404 0.75 3.42 -24.09
CA GLN A 404 0.45 2.02 -24.40
C GLN A 404 1.67 1.09 -24.33
N SER A 405 2.89 1.63 -24.26
CA SER A 405 4.12 0.85 -24.06
C SER A 405 4.50 0.70 -22.60
N ASN A 406 3.77 1.36 -21.68
CA ASN A 406 3.95 1.15 -20.26
C ASN A 406 3.70 -0.34 -19.90
N PRO A 407 4.66 -1.03 -19.26
CA PRO A 407 4.52 -2.44 -18.90
C PRO A 407 3.31 -2.74 -18.04
N PHE A 408 3.03 -1.90 -17.03
CA PHE A 408 1.86 -2.05 -16.17
C PHE A 408 0.57 -1.99 -16.97
N ARG A 409 0.47 -1.02 -17.87
CA ARG A 409 -0.71 -0.85 -18.71
C ARG A 409 -0.90 -2.07 -19.62
N THR A 410 0.18 -2.56 -20.20
CA THR A 410 0.18 -3.71 -21.10
C THR A 410 -0.40 -4.95 -20.43
N VAL A 411 0.06 -5.28 -19.23
CA VAL A 411 -0.39 -6.51 -18.54
C VAL A 411 -1.78 -6.37 -17.92
N THR A 412 -2.19 -5.15 -17.57
CA THR A 412 -3.51 -4.90 -16.95
C THR A 412 -4.62 -4.76 -18.00
N GLU A 413 -4.34 -4.21 -19.17
CA GLU A 413 -5.30 -4.00 -20.27
C GLU A 413 -5.26 -5.09 -21.35
N GLY A 414 -4.30 -6.03 -21.27
CA GLY A 414 -4.14 -7.12 -22.23
C GLY A 414 -5.35 -8.07 -22.33
N SER A 415 -5.51 -8.71 -23.49
CA SER A 415 -6.67 -9.58 -23.77
C SER A 415 -6.89 -10.69 -22.73
N ASP A 416 -5.79 -11.26 -22.25
CA ASP A 416 -5.81 -12.39 -21.32
C ASP A 416 -6.21 -11.93 -19.90
N ALA A 417 -5.75 -10.75 -19.50
CA ALA A 417 -6.19 -10.10 -18.27
C ALA A 417 -7.69 -9.76 -18.33
N LEU A 418 -8.15 -9.13 -19.42
CA LEU A 418 -9.57 -8.80 -19.60
C LEU A 418 -10.46 -10.05 -19.60
N ALA A 419 -10.04 -11.14 -20.25
CA ALA A 419 -10.76 -12.41 -20.21
C ALA A 419 -10.84 -12.98 -18.79
N THR A 420 -9.74 -12.89 -18.03
CA THR A 420 -9.68 -13.32 -16.63
C THR A 420 -10.61 -12.51 -15.75
N TYR A 421 -10.59 -11.17 -15.86
CA TYR A 421 -11.48 -10.29 -15.09
C TYR A 421 -12.94 -10.60 -15.36
N ARG A 422 -13.34 -10.74 -16.63
CA ARG A 422 -14.71 -11.07 -17.00
C ARG A 422 -15.15 -12.40 -16.40
N ARG A 423 -14.29 -13.43 -16.45
CA ARG A 423 -14.59 -14.74 -15.86
C ARG A 423 -14.76 -14.65 -14.35
N PHE A 424 -13.84 -13.97 -13.65
CA PHE A 424 -13.95 -13.76 -12.20
C PHE A 424 -15.22 -13.00 -11.84
N LEU A 425 -15.48 -11.87 -12.50
CA LEU A 425 -16.61 -10.99 -12.23
C LEU A 425 -17.97 -11.58 -12.61
N SER A 426 -18.01 -12.69 -13.34
CA SER A 426 -19.27 -13.36 -13.71
C SER A 426 -19.69 -14.44 -12.72
N GLN A 427 -18.94 -14.66 -11.63
CA GLN A 427 -19.21 -15.70 -10.62
C GLN A 427 -20.36 -15.39 -9.65
#